data_AF-A0A536T0V5-F1
#
_entry.id   AF-A0A536T0V5-F1
#
_cell.length_a   1.000
_cell.length_b   1.000
_cell.length_c   1.000
_cell.angle_alpha   90.00
_cell.angle_beta   90.00
_cell.angle_gamma   90.00
#
_symmetry.space_group_name_H-M   'P 1'
#
loop_
_entity.id
_entity.type
_entity.pdbx_description
1 polymer ?
#
loop_
_entity_poly.entity_id
_entity_poly.type
_entity_poly.pdbx_seq_one_letter_code
_entity_poly.pdbx_strand_id
1 'polypeptide(L)'
;MAELIPGVELNTGPNPTLSIIWLHGLGADGNDFVPIVPELGLPPKLAVRFVFPHAPVRRVTINNGMAMRAWYDIAAADLSSRADIDGVLESQAQLEALIARENERGIASSRIVLAGFSQGGVV
;
A
#
# COMPACT_ATOMS: atom_id res chain seq x y z
N MET A 1 -18.31 3.98 1.20
CA MET A 1 -17.04 3.24 1.39
C MET A 1 -16.19 3.52 0.17
N ALA A 2 -14.89 3.78 0.35
CA ALA A 2 -13.99 3.98 -0.77
C ALA A 2 -13.92 2.69 -1.62
N GLU A 3 -13.72 2.85 -2.93
CA GLU A 3 -13.57 1.71 -3.84
C GLU A 3 -12.22 1.01 -3.58
N LEU A 4 -12.20 -0.31 -3.68
CA LEU A 4 -10.96 -1.09 -3.54
C LEU A 4 -10.03 -0.81 -4.72
N ILE A 5 -8.82 -0.39 -4.42
CA ILE A 5 -7.77 -0.22 -5.43
C ILE A 5 -7.21 -1.59 -5.87
N PRO A 6 -6.82 -1.74 -7.15
CA PRO A 6 -6.22 -2.98 -7.64
C PRO A 6 -4.84 -3.21 -6.99
N GLY A 7 -4.36 -4.44 -7.04
CA GLY A 7 -3.06 -4.80 -6.47
C GLY A 7 -2.73 -6.26 -6.69
N VAL A 8 -1.53 -6.64 -6.24
CA VAL A 8 -1.08 -8.04 -6.21
C VAL A 8 -1.45 -8.65 -4.88
N GLU A 9 -2.03 -9.85 -4.89
CA GLU A 9 -2.24 -10.66 -3.69
C GLU A 9 -1.39 -11.92 -3.75
N LEU A 10 -0.72 -12.24 -2.64
CA LEU A 10 0.12 -13.43 -2.53
C LEU A 10 -0.07 -14.08 -1.15
N ASN A 11 -0.38 -15.37 -1.12
CA ASN A 11 -0.49 -16.12 0.14
C ASN A 11 0.75 -17.01 0.32
N THR A 12 1.37 -16.98 1.51
CA THR A 12 2.52 -17.86 1.83
C THR A 12 2.13 -19.28 2.21
N GLY A 13 0.83 -19.53 2.42
CA GLY A 13 0.27 -20.84 2.75
C GLY A 13 -1.26 -20.83 2.68
N PRO A 14 -1.89 -22.00 2.84
CA PRO A 14 -3.35 -22.11 2.87
C PRO A 14 -3.91 -21.41 4.13
N ASN A 15 -5.13 -20.87 4.03
CA ASN A 15 -5.87 -20.26 5.14
C ASN A 15 -5.02 -19.26 5.96
N PRO A 16 -4.54 -18.16 5.33
CA PRO A 16 -3.72 -17.17 6.01
C PRO A 16 -4.42 -16.64 7.26
N THR A 17 -3.66 -16.43 8.33
CA THR A 17 -4.18 -15.93 9.61
C THR A 17 -3.64 -14.55 9.97
N LEU A 18 -2.76 -14.01 9.13
CA LEU A 18 -2.27 -12.62 9.19
C LEU A 18 -2.32 -12.02 7.80
N SER A 19 -2.41 -10.70 7.74
CA SER A 19 -2.28 -9.95 6.50
C SER A 19 -1.20 -8.88 6.62
N ILE A 20 -0.46 -8.67 5.54
CA ILE A 20 0.47 -7.55 5.40
C ILE A 20 0.01 -6.74 4.18
N ILE A 21 -0.34 -5.48 4.40
CA ILE A 21 -0.65 -4.53 3.32
C ILE A 21 0.58 -3.66 3.13
N TRP A 22 1.21 -3.72 1.95
CA TRP A 22 2.51 -3.10 1.71
C TRP A 22 2.47 -2.09 0.56
N LEU A 23 2.59 -0.81 0.90
CA LEU A 23 2.49 0.31 -0.03
C LEU A 23 3.87 0.64 -0.65
N HIS A 24 3.92 0.69 -1.99
CA HIS A 24 5.13 1.02 -2.74
C HIS A 24 5.46 2.53 -2.71
N GLY A 25 6.65 2.90 -3.17
CA GLY A 25 7.07 4.30 -3.31
C GLY A 25 6.53 4.99 -4.57
N LEU A 26 6.74 6.29 -4.69
CA LEU A 26 6.34 7.09 -5.86
C LEU A 26 6.84 6.48 -7.18
N GLY A 27 5.95 6.35 -8.17
CA GLY A 27 6.28 5.91 -9.52
C GLY A 27 6.41 4.39 -9.72
N ALA A 28 6.49 3.62 -8.63
CA ALA A 28 6.52 2.16 -8.66
C ALA A 28 5.09 1.56 -8.78
N ASP A 29 4.97 0.24 -8.66
CA ASP A 29 3.69 -0.46 -8.55
C ASP A 29 3.75 -1.58 -7.49
N GLY A 30 2.67 -2.35 -7.38
CA GLY A 30 2.51 -3.40 -6.36
C GLY A 30 3.40 -4.62 -6.58
N ASN A 31 4.09 -4.74 -7.72
CA ASN A 31 5.06 -5.81 -7.93
C ASN A 31 6.42 -5.51 -7.28
N ASP A 32 6.71 -4.24 -6.95
CA ASP A 32 8.03 -3.77 -6.49
C ASP A 32 8.54 -4.52 -5.25
N PHE A 33 7.64 -4.86 -4.34
CA PHE A 33 7.96 -5.58 -3.11
C PHE A 33 7.59 -7.07 -3.13
N VAL A 34 6.97 -7.60 -4.18
CA VAL A 34 6.65 -9.05 -4.25
C VAL A 34 7.90 -9.93 -4.06
N PRO A 35 9.07 -9.61 -4.66
CA PRO A 35 10.28 -10.42 -4.50
C PRO A 35 10.84 -10.45 -3.07
N ILE A 36 10.44 -9.55 -2.17
CA ILE A 36 10.94 -9.56 -0.78
C ILE A 36 10.33 -10.67 0.07
N VAL A 37 9.15 -11.19 -0.30
CA VAL A 37 8.41 -12.16 0.51
C VAL A 37 9.23 -13.40 0.89
N PRO A 38 9.94 -14.09 -0.02
CA PRO A 38 10.81 -15.21 0.36
C PRO A 38 11.99 -14.80 1.26
N GLU A 39 12.47 -13.56 1.17
CA GLU A 39 13.63 -13.05 1.93
C GLU A 39 13.28 -12.68 3.38
N LEU A 40 11.99 -12.53 3.72
CA LEU A 40 11.54 -12.21 5.08
C LEU A 40 11.79 -13.34 6.09
N GLY A 41 12.14 -14.55 5.63
CA GLY A 41 12.43 -15.69 6.51
C GLY A 41 11.27 -16.07 7.43
N LEU A 42 10.02 -15.90 6.96
CA LEU A 42 8.84 -16.19 7.77
C LEU A 42 8.81 -17.66 8.22
N PRO A 43 8.40 -17.95 9.47
CA PRO A 43 8.28 -19.33 9.93
C PRO A 43 7.37 -20.15 9.00
N PRO A 44 7.71 -21.39 8.61
CA PRO A 44 6.92 -22.18 7.65
C PRO A 44 5.47 -22.46 8.08
N LYS A 45 5.19 -22.39 9.39
CA LYS A 45 3.84 -22.56 9.96
C LYS A 45 2.99 -21.28 9.90
N LEU A 46 3.58 -20.15 9.52
CA LEU A 46 2.92 -18.85 9.48
C LEU A 46 2.39 -18.57 8.07
N ALA A 47 1.10 -18.86 7.86
CA ALA A 47 0.42 -18.49 6.63
C ALA A 47 -0.01 -17.01 6.70
N VAL A 48 0.52 -16.20 5.78
CA VAL A 48 0.33 -14.75 5.68
C VAL A 48 -0.22 -14.41 4.30
N ARG A 49 -1.20 -13.52 4.24
CA ARG A 49 -1.63 -12.87 3.00
C ARG A 49 -0.90 -11.55 2.83
N PHE A 50 -0.16 -11.41 1.74
CA PHE A 50 0.39 -10.14 1.31
C PHE A 50 -0.58 -9.48 0.33
N VAL A 51 -0.83 -8.19 0.54
CA VAL A 51 -1.61 -7.32 -0.33
C VAL A 51 -0.70 -6.16 -0.74
N PHE A 52 -0.35 -6.09 -2.01
CA PHE A 52 0.49 -5.03 -2.57
C PHE A 52 -0.37 -4.14 -3.48
N PRO A 53 -1.04 -3.12 -2.92
CA PRO A 53 -1.91 -2.26 -3.70
C PRO A 53 -1.13 -1.43 -4.73
N HIS A 54 -1.80 -1.06 -5.80
CA HIS A 54 -1.31 -0.11 -6.79
C HIS A 54 -1.86 1.28 -6.49
N ALA A 55 -0.98 2.26 -6.27
CA ALA A 55 -1.42 3.64 -6.20
C ALA A 55 -2.12 4.07 -7.51
N PRO A 56 -3.14 4.95 -7.44
CA PRO A 56 -3.75 5.53 -8.63
C PRO A 56 -2.74 6.26 -9.51
N VAL A 57 -2.99 6.27 -10.83
CA VAL A 57 -2.20 7.09 -11.76
C VAL A 57 -2.69 8.53 -11.67
N ARG A 58 -1.79 9.45 -11.28
CA ARG A 58 -2.07 10.88 -11.18
C ARG A 58 -0.88 11.70 -11.70
N ARG A 59 -1.12 12.97 -12.01
CA ARG A 59 -0.03 13.91 -12.37
C ARG A 59 0.72 14.30 -11.11
N VAL A 60 2.05 14.30 -11.18
CA VAL A 60 2.91 14.59 -10.03
C VAL A 60 3.67 15.89 -10.25
N THR A 61 3.40 16.89 -9.42
CA THR A 61 3.88 18.28 -9.58
C THR A 61 5.41 18.36 -9.56
N ILE A 62 6.09 17.73 -8.59
CA ILE A 62 7.57 17.72 -8.52
C ILE A 62 8.23 17.05 -9.74
N ASN A 63 7.50 16.19 -10.45
CA ASN A 63 7.96 15.52 -11.67
C ASN A 63 7.40 16.21 -12.94
N ASN A 64 7.28 17.54 -12.92
CA ASN A 64 6.79 18.37 -14.02
C ASN A 64 5.41 17.92 -14.56
N GLY A 65 4.54 17.43 -13.69
CA GLY A 65 3.20 16.97 -14.04
C GLY A 65 3.15 15.63 -14.80
N MET A 66 4.25 14.87 -14.81
CA MET A 66 4.29 13.53 -15.41
C MET A 66 3.25 12.62 -14.73
N ALA A 67 2.48 11.88 -15.54
CA ALA A 67 1.50 10.92 -15.05
C ALA A 67 2.19 9.62 -14.63
N MET A 68 2.06 9.25 -13.37
CA MET A 68 2.62 8.03 -12.80
C MET A 68 1.80 7.60 -11.58
N ARG A 69 2.10 6.42 -11.03
CA ARG A 69 1.45 5.96 -9.80
C ARG A 69 1.95 6.78 -8.61
N ALA A 70 1.02 7.38 -7.89
CA ALA A 70 1.33 8.15 -6.68
C ALA A 70 0.16 8.09 -5.70
N TRP A 71 0.48 8.04 -4.42
CA TRP A 71 -0.52 8.05 -3.34
C TRP A 71 -1.13 9.45 -3.17
N TYR A 72 -0.28 10.47 -3.20
CA TYR A 72 -0.68 11.87 -3.13
C TYR A 72 0.21 12.70 -4.07
N ASP A 73 -0.23 13.91 -4.42
CA ASP A 73 0.65 14.81 -5.18
C ASP A 73 1.74 15.39 -4.26
N ILE A 74 2.92 15.61 -4.83
CA ILE A 74 4.05 16.23 -4.16
C ILE A 74 4.27 17.62 -4.75
N ALA A 75 3.82 18.65 -4.03
CA ALA A 75 4.15 20.02 -4.33
C ALA A 75 5.66 20.25 -4.12
N ALA A 76 6.21 21.32 -4.71
CA ALA A 76 7.64 21.60 -4.82
C ALA A 76 8.48 21.43 -3.52
N ALA A 77 9.81 21.53 -3.64
CA ALA A 77 10.84 21.18 -2.66
C ALA A 77 10.75 21.77 -1.22
N ASP A 78 9.69 22.49 -0.86
CA ASP A 78 9.38 22.88 0.51
C ASP A 78 8.88 21.66 1.31
N LEU A 79 9.65 21.27 2.33
CA LEU A 79 9.33 20.18 3.25
C LEU A 79 8.04 20.42 4.03
N SER A 80 7.62 21.68 4.23
CA SER A 80 6.47 22.05 5.05
C SER A 80 5.12 21.96 4.32
N SER A 81 5.10 21.99 2.99
CA SER A 81 3.89 21.90 2.16
C SER A 81 3.96 20.78 1.12
N ARG A 82 4.75 19.74 1.42
CA ARG A 82 5.20 18.76 0.43
C ARG A 82 4.10 17.83 -0.07
N ALA A 83 3.07 17.54 0.73
CA ALA A 83 2.00 16.61 0.38
C ALA A 83 0.68 17.35 0.18
N ASP A 84 -0.03 17.05 -0.91
CA ASP A 84 -1.43 17.42 -1.05
C ASP A 84 -2.28 16.60 -0.06
N ILE A 85 -2.94 17.30 0.87
CA ILE A 85 -3.71 16.67 1.95
C ILE A 85 -4.92 15.90 1.42
N ASP A 86 -5.54 16.36 0.34
CA ASP A 86 -6.71 15.69 -0.24
C ASP A 86 -6.31 14.33 -0.81
N GLY A 87 -5.18 14.25 -1.52
CA GLY A 87 -4.60 12.99 -1.98
C GLY A 87 -4.16 12.06 -0.84
N VAL A 88 -3.68 12.60 0.28
CA VAL A 88 -3.35 11.79 1.46
C VAL A 88 -4.59 11.17 2.07
N LEU A 89 -5.66 11.96 2.27
CA LEU A 89 -6.93 11.49 2.81
C LEU A 89 -7.61 10.47 1.88
N GLU A 90 -7.50 10.65 0.57
CA GLU A 90 -7.94 9.67 -0.43
C GLU A 90 -7.19 8.34 -0.25
N SER A 91 -5.86 8.38 -0.15
CA SER A 91 -5.04 7.18 0.06
C SER A 91 -5.34 6.49 1.39
N GLN A 92 -5.56 7.26 2.46
CA GLN A 92 -5.99 6.74 3.75
C GLN A 92 -7.31 5.98 3.61
N ALA A 93 -8.32 6.55 2.95
CA ALA A 93 -9.61 5.90 2.75
C ALA A 93 -9.49 4.61 1.92
N GLN A 94 -8.60 4.57 0.93
CA GLN A 94 -8.29 3.37 0.16
C GLN A 94 -7.63 2.29 1.03
N LEU A 95 -6.70 2.68 1.91
CA LEU A 95 -6.05 1.78 2.85
C LEU A 95 -7.03 1.21 3.89
N GLU A 96 -7.90 2.07 4.43
CA GLU A 96 -8.98 1.66 5.34
C GLU A 96 -9.94 0.66 4.66
N ALA A 97 -10.25 0.84 3.38
CA ALA A 97 -11.05 -0.12 2.61
C ALA A 97 -10.35 -1.48 2.47
N LEU A 98 -9.02 -1.50 2.26
CA LEU A 98 -8.24 -2.74 2.23
C LEU A 98 -8.21 -3.43 3.60
N ILE A 99 -8.07 -2.67 4.69
CA ILE A 99 -8.15 -3.18 6.06
C ILE A 99 -9.53 -3.79 6.33
N ALA A 100 -10.61 -3.07 5.97
CA ALA A 100 -11.98 -3.54 6.13
C ALA A 100 -12.21 -4.86 5.37
N ARG A 101 -11.72 -4.97 4.14
CA ARG A 101 -11.79 -6.18 3.33
C ARG A 101 -11.05 -7.36 3.98
N GLU A 102 -9.88 -7.12 4.59
CA GLU A 102 -9.18 -8.19 5.31
C GLU A 102 -9.90 -8.61 6.60
N ASN A 103 -10.54 -7.66 7.30
CA ASN A 103 -11.41 -7.96 8.43
C ASN A 103 -12.62 -8.82 8.01
N GLU A 104 -13.27 -8.50 6.88
CA GLU A 104 -14.37 -9.31 6.31
C GLU A 104 -13.93 -10.73 5.95
N ARG A 105 -12.66 -10.90 5.56
CA ARG A 105 -12.03 -12.21 5.31
C ARG A 105 -11.60 -12.94 6.60
N GLY A 106 -11.93 -12.40 7.77
CA GLY A 106 -11.69 -13.02 9.08
C GLY A 106 -10.34 -12.70 9.72
N ILE A 107 -9.58 -11.75 9.18
CA ILE A 107 -8.30 -11.32 9.77
C ILE A 107 -8.54 -10.13 10.70
N ALA A 108 -8.45 -10.34 12.01
CA ALA A 108 -8.59 -9.24 12.97
C ALA A 108 -7.55 -8.14 12.73
N SER A 109 -7.90 -6.87 12.96
CA SER A 109 -7.00 -5.73 12.69
C SER A 109 -5.69 -5.79 13.49
N SER A 110 -5.67 -6.42 14.67
CA SER A 110 -4.44 -6.70 15.44
C SER A 110 -3.48 -7.70 14.78
N ARG A 111 -3.90 -8.33 13.68
CA ARG A 111 -3.14 -9.27 12.85
C ARG A 111 -2.93 -8.75 11.43
N ILE A 112 -3.21 -7.48 11.20
CA ILE A 112 -2.91 -6.77 9.96
C ILE A 112 -1.70 -5.88 10.23
N VAL A 113 -0.64 -6.06 9.44
CA VAL A 113 0.53 -5.18 9.46
C VAL A 113 0.44 -4.25 8.26
N LEU A 114 0.65 -2.96 8.50
CA LEU A 114 0.84 -1.97 7.45
C LEU A 114 2.34 -1.77 7.26
N ALA A 115 2.79 -1.87 6.02
CA ALA A 115 4.17 -1.61 5.63
C ALA A 115 4.19 -0.61 4.47
N GLY A 116 5.25 0.17 4.37
CA GLY A 116 5.35 1.17 3.33
C GLY A 116 6.77 1.62 3.09
N PHE A 117 7.07 2.02 1.86
CA PHE A 117 8.36 2.58 1.47
C PHE A 117 8.21 3.97 0.86
N SER A 118 9.10 4.90 1.23
CA SER A 118 9.10 6.27 0.72
C SER A 118 7.71 6.91 0.82
N GLN A 119 7.09 7.30 -0.29
CA GLN A 119 5.72 7.85 -0.31
C GLN A 119 4.69 6.92 0.37
N GLY A 120 4.77 5.61 0.12
CA GLY A 120 3.85 4.64 0.72
C GLY A 120 4.05 4.44 2.22
N GLY A 121 5.20 4.83 2.78
CA GLY A 121 5.44 4.79 4.23
C GLY A 121 4.94 6.02 4.98
N VAL A 122 4.51 7.06 4.25
CA VAL A 122 3.92 8.28 4.83
C VAL A 122 2.41 8.17 4.96
N VAL A 123 1.78 7.43 4.04
CA VAL A 123 0.35 7.05 4.08
C VAL A 123 0.11 6.07 5.23
#